data_AF-A0A3D8RM76-F1
#
_entry.id   AF-A0A3D8RM76-F1
#
_cell.length_a   1.000
_cell.length_b   1.000
_cell.length_c   1.000
_cell.angle_alpha   90.00
_cell.angle_beta   90.00
_cell.angle_gamma   90.00
#
_symmetry.space_group_name_H-M   'P 1'
#
loop_
_entity.id
_entity.type
_entity.pdbx_description
1 polymer ?
#
loop_
_entity_poly.entity_id
_entity_poly.type
_entity_poly.pdbx_seq_one_letter_code
_entity_poly.pdbx_strand_id
1 'polypeptide(L)'
;MSFQTKADANANAKANLASLPTETIEHILLCTTQKDMISLSRTNKLFHRVTTSRIFETVELKLQSLDQACLDRVRGRLYLLLRSILENPALAELLRSFSLSAFGNTFSGPISRVNQPEEFLTAREEQIAVNVISQTNLATEKAAWIRSLREREVDSVVALILALSPNLRFLGLDINFFPPPGVPILSMVLKHMFVKDSSSWALCSLQQLKTLELKIPPPYSEPPIEFSGFLECCYAPAIHDVTTTLPKSWRLAQLGQRPQFSSLRHLKLRHTQAMAGQLRELLSSTPNLQSLQYDFYCIVDSGGVNDAYVYGSAISRAIEEVKSSLVKLVLSITMAARTATEISAGLRWGIRGQMASLQQFERLQYLEVPLALLLGWSPQLAPALDDILPRSIQNLYITGHLDDFSNWEWTADDTLQQLRQLVTAQKTRFPDLESVTTRLEDLEELKEIRSTWYGLNLLSSEAGFV
;
A
#
# COMPACT_ATOMS: atom_id res chain seq x y z
N MET A 1 -47.10 -70.17 17.55
CA MET A 1 -45.85 -69.97 16.79
C MET A 1 -46.21 -69.23 15.51
N SER A 2 -45.91 -67.93 15.45
CA SER A 2 -46.20 -67.04 14.32
C SER A 2 -44.91 -66.27 14.03
N PHE A 3 -44.43 -66.39 12.80
CA PHE A 3 -43.11 -65.93 12.36
C PHE A 3 -43.07 -64.42 12.16
N GLN A 4 -41.98 -63.83 12.66
CA GLN A 4 -41.62 -62.43 12.56
C GLN A 4 -41.32 -61.99 11.12
N THR A 5 -41.97 -60.92 10.69
CA THR A 5 -41.48 -59.98 9.68
C THR A 5 -40.84 -58.80 10.41
N LYS A 6 -39.50 -58.75 10.43
CA LYS A 6 -38.75 -57.58 10.89
C LYS A 6 -38.13 -56.90 9.67
N ALA A 7 -38.43 -55.62 9.56
CA ALA A 7 -38.16 -54.76 8.44
C ALA A 7 -36.66 -54.48 8.23
N ASP A 8 -36.16 -54.77 7.04
CA ASP A 8 -34.97 -54.15 6.47
C ASP A 8 -35.38 -52.84 5.79
N ALA A 9 -35.40 -51.77 6.58
CA ALA A 9 -35.69 -50.42 6.10
C ALA A 9 -34.67 -49.43 6.69
N ASN A 10 -33.39 -49.52 6.32
CA ASN A 10 -32.45 -48.39 6.39
C ASN A 10 -31.09 -48.73 5.76
N ALA A 11 -30.88 -48.41 4.48
CA ALA A 11 -29.53 -48.48 3.89
C ALA A 11 -29.28 -47.48 2.75
N ASN A 12 -30.12 -46.45 2.56
CA ASN A 12 -29.91 -45.41 1.54
C ASN A 12 -30.03 -44.00 2.14
N ALA A 13 -29.33 -43.75 3.25
CA ALA A 13 -29.07 -42.38 3.68
C ALA A 13 -28.08 -41.76 2.68
N LYS A 14 -28.60 -41.05 1.68
CA LYS A 14 -27.79 -40.23 0.76
C LYS A 14 -26.91 -39.32 1.62
N ALA A 15 -25.60 -39.52 1.56
CA ALA A 15 -24.63 -38.65 2.23
C ALA A 15 -24.93 -37.21 1.82
N ASN A 16 -25.38 -36.40 2.77
CA ASN A 16 -25.72 -35.01 2.55
C ASN A 16 -24.51 -34.17 2.96
N LEU A 17 -24.16 -33.15 2.18
CA LEU A 17 -23.09 -32.22 2.57
C LEU A 17 -23.36 -31.59 3.95
N ALA A 18 -24.64 -31.45 4.32
CA ALA A 18 -25.06 -30.96 5.64
C ALA A 18 -24.86 -31.97 6.80
N SER A 19 -24.55 -33.24 6.51
CA SER A 19 -24.22 -34.23 7.55
C SER A 19 -22.71 -34.34 7.82
N LEU A 20 -21.88 -33.54 7.14
CA LEU A 20 -20.44 -33.47 7.42
C LEU A 20 -20.18 -32.71 8.73
N PRO A 21 -19.09 -33.04 9.45
CA PRO A 21 -18.63 -32.25 10.61
C PRO A 21 -18.37 -30.78 10.23
N THR A 22 -18.54 -29.88 11.20
CA THR A 22 -18.41 -28.43 10.96
C THR A 22 -17.01 -28.08 10.46
N GLU A 23 -15.99 -28.75 10.99
CA GLU A 23 -14.59 -28.59 10.63
C GLU A 23 -14.32 -28.98 9.16
N THR A 24 -15.01 -30.02 8.68
CA THR A 24 -14.90 -30.44 7.26
C THR A 24 -15.54 -29.41 6.35
N ILE A 25 -16.69 -28.86 6.75
CA ILE A 25 -17.38 -27.80 6.00
C ILE A 25 -16.53 -26.54 5.98
N GLU A 26 -15.93 -26.14 7.10
CA GLU A 26 -15.01 -25.01 7.15
C GLU A 26 -13.80 -25.19 6.24
N HIS A 27 -13.22 -26.40 6.20
CA HIS A 27 -12.10 -26.71 5.29
C HIS A 27 -12.52 -26.65 3.81
N ILE A 28 -13.72 -27.12 3.46
CA ILE A 28 -14.25 -26.98 2.10
C ILE A 28 -14.38 -25.48 1.75
N LEU A 29 -14.91 -24.68 2.68
CA LEU A 29 -15.11 -23.25 2.46
C LEU A 29 -13.80 -22.48 2.29
N LEU A 30 -12.69 -22.92 2.92
CA LEU A 30 -11.36 -22.33 2.68
C LEU A 30 -10.91 -22.44 1.21
N CYS A 31 -11.43 -23.43 0.48
CA CYS A 31 -11.13 -23.62 -0.93
C CYS A 31 -12.17 -22.99 -1.88
N THR A 32 -13.21 -22.33 -1.35
CA THR A 32 -14.27 -21.73 -2.17
C THR A 32 -14.06 -20.23 -2.39
N THR A 33 -14.52 -19.73 -3.54
CA THR A 33 -14.50 -18.29 -3.81
C THR A 33 -15.55 -17.54 -2.97
N GLN A 34 -15.38 -16.24 -2.75
CA GLN A 34 -16.37 -15.44 -2.03
C GLN A 34 -17.76 -15.46 -2.70
N LYS A 35 -17.79 -15.53 -4.03
CA LYS A 35 -19.04 -15.66 -4.80
C LYS A 35 -19.77 -16.97 -4.49
N ASP A 36 -19.02 -18.06 -4.38
CA ASP A 36 -19.57 -19.38 -4.06
C ASP A 36 -20.02 -19.43 -2.60
N MET A 37 -19.26 -18.84 -1.67
CA MET A 37 -19.68 -18.70 -0.27
C MET A 37 -21.01 -17.95 -0.14
N ILE A 38 -21.18 -16.85 -0.86
CA ILE A 38 -22.46 -16.10 -0.87
C ILE A 38 -23.58 -16.98 -1.42
N SER A 39 -23.32 -17.75 -2.47
CA SER A 39 -24.31 -18.67 -3.07
C SER A 39 -24.69 -19.78 -2.09
N LEU A 40 -23.70 -20.42 -1.44
CA LEU A 40 -23.89 -21.45 -0.43
C LEU A 40 -24.67 -20.93 0.78
N SER A 41 -24.39 -19.71 1.23
CA SER A 41 -25.09 -19.08 2.36
C SER A 41 -26.60 -18.97 2.16
N ARG A 42 -27.06 -18.96 0.90
CA ARG A 42 -28.49 -18.88 0.53
C ARG A 42 -29.17 -20.25 0.43
N THR A 43 -28.41 -21.35 0.38
CA THR A 43 -28.96 -22.69 0.17
C THR A 43 -29.41 -23.39 1.44
N ASN A 44 -28.73 -23.14 2.58
CA ASN A 44 -28.96 -23.87 3.83
C ASN A 44 -28.60 -23.02 5.05
N LYS A 45 -29.37 -23.12 6.15
CA LYS A 45 -29.12 -22.40 7.42
C LYS A 45 -27.77 -22.73 8.06
N LEU A 46 -27.30 -23.97 7.95
CA LEU A 46 -26.00 -24.39 8.45
C LEU A 46 -24.88 -23.71 7.66
N PHE A 47 -24.96 -23.76 6.32
CA PHE A 47 -23.99 -23.04 5.48
C PHE A 47 -24.06 -21.55 5.72
N HIS A 48 -25.26 -20.96 5.86
CA HIS A 48 -25.41 -19.57 6.24
C HIS A 48 -24.61 -19.25 7.52
N ARG A 49 -24.80 -20.02 8.59
CA ARG A 49 -24.09 -19.80 9.86
C ARG A 49 -22.57 -19.84 9.70
N VAL A 50 -22.04 -20.82 8.97
CA VAL A 50 -20.59 -20.99 8.82
C VAL A 50 -19.99 -19.97 7.83
N THR A 51 -20.68 -19.71 6.72
CA THR A 51 -20.21 -18.78 5.69
C THR A 51 -20.32 -17.32 6.12
N THR A 52 -21.29 -16.93 6.95
CA THR A 52 -21.45 -15.53 7.41
C THR A 52 -20.18 -15.01 8.07
N SER A 53 -19.53 -15.79 8.94
CA SER A 53 -18.26 -15.37 9.55
C SER A 53 -17.20 -15.05 8.51
N ARG A 54 -17.12 -15.84 7.44
CA ARG A 54 -16.10 -15.70 6.39
C ARG A 54 -16.44 -14.59 5.39
N ILE A 55 -17.71 -14.45 5.03
CA ILE A 55 -18.19 -13.41 4.11
C ILE A 55 -17.91 -12.02 4.69
N PHE A 56 -18.09 -11.84 6.01
CA PHE A 56 -17.83 -10.58 6.69
C PHE A 56 -16.38 -10.44 7.19
N GLU A 57 -15.59 -11.53 7.27
CA GLU A 57 -14.18 -11.45 7.68
C GLU A 57 -13.33 -10.59 6.73
N THR A 58 -13.56 -10.75 5.43
CA THR A 58 -12.86 -9.99 4.38
C THR A 58 -13.87 -9.37 3.42
N VAL A 59 -13.97 -8.05 3.48
CA VAL A 59 -14.77 -7.25 2.55
C VAL A 59 -13.82 -6.56 1.59
N GLU A 60 -13.93 -6.91 0.31
CA GLU A 60 -13.18 -6.27 -0.75
C GLU A 60 -14.16 -5.77 -1.82
N LEU A 61 -14.20 -4.46 -2.01
CA LEU A 61 -15.01 -3.82 -3.04
C LEU A 61 -14.10 -3.27 -4.13
N LYS A 62 -14.18 -3.91 -5.30
CA LYS A 62 -13.35 -3.62 -6.47
C LYS A 62 -14.14 -2.85 -7.52
N LEU A 63 -13.63 -1.71 -7.96
CA LEU A 63 -14.06 -1.09 -9.20
C LEU A 63 -13.27 -1.73 -10.34
N GLN A 64 -13.97 -2.43 -11.23
CA GLN A 64 -13.36 -3.04 -12.42
C GLN A 64 -13.15 -2.02 -13.55
N SER A 65 -13.95 -0.97 -13.52
CA SER A 65 -13.98 0.11 -14.49
C SER A 65 -14.37 1.38 -13.75
N LEU A 66 -13.94 2.52 -14.27
CA LEU A 66 -14.26 3.83 -13.74
C LEU A 66 -15.56 4.40 -14.32
N ASP A 67 -16.44 3.56 -14.86
CA ASP A 67 -17.76 4.02 -15.30
C ASP A 67 -18.71 4.23 -14.10
N GLN A 68 -19.72 5.06 -14.33
CA GLN A 68 -20.67 5.46 -13.30
C GLN A 68 -21.46 4.28 -12.73
N ALA A 69 -21.85 3.32 -13.57
CA ALA A 69 -22.62 2.17 -13.12
C ALA A 69 -21.80 1.24 -12.20
N CYS A 70 -20.50 1.16 -12.44
CA CYS A 70 -19.56 0.43 -11.59
C CYS A 70 -19.41 1.11 -10.21
N LEU A 71 -19.27 2.44 -10.20
CA LEU A 71 -19.25 3.24 -8.97
C LEU A 71 -20.53 3.05 -8.14
N ASP A 72 -21.70 3.12 -8.79
CA ASP A 72 -23.00 2.99 -8.13
C ASP A 72 -23.17 1.60 -7.53
N ARG A 73 -22.71 0.56 -8.24
CA ARG A 73 -22.71 -0.81 -7.74
C ARG A 73 -21.84 -0.97 -6.49
N VAL A 74 -20.64 -0.39 -6.48
CA VAL A 74 -19.76 -0.48 -5.31
C VAL A 74 -20.33 0.31 -4.13
N ARG A 75 -20.85 1.52 -4.38
CA ARG A 75 -21.54 2.32 -3.35
C ARG A 75 -22.73 1.57 -2.75
N GLY A 76 -23.57 0.97 -3.60
CA GLY A 76 -24.69 0.14 -3.14
C GLY A 76 -24.24 -1.01 -2.23
N ARG A 77 -23.14 -1.69 -2.57
CA ARG A 77 -22.56 -2.75 -1.72
C ARG A 77 -22.01 -2.22 -0.40
N LEU A 78 -21.37 -1.06 -0.43
CA LEU A 78 -20.87 -0.39 0.77
C LEU A 78 -22.02 -0.01 1.71
N TYR A 79 -23.13 0.50 1.17
CA TYR A 79 -24.32 0.84 1.95
C TYR A 79 -25.01 -0.40 2.51
N LEU A 80 -25.12 -1.47 1.71
CA LEU A 80 -25.64 -2.75 2.19
C LEU A 80 -24.79 -3.35 3.32
N LEU A 81 -23.47 -3.20 3.25
CA LEU A 81 -22.57 -3.60 4.33
C LEU A 81 -22.84 -2.78 5.60
N LEU A 82 -22.89 -1.45 5.50
CA LEU A 82 -23.19 -0.59 6.64
C LEU A 82 -24.55 -0.96 7.26
N ARG A 83 -25.59 -1.11 6.43
CA ARG A 83 -26.92 -1.52 6.89
C ARG A 83 -26.89 -2.85 7.63
N SER A 84 -26.20 -3.85 7.09
CA SER A 84 -26.05 -5.17 7.72
C SER A 84 -25.38 -5.06 9.10
N ILE A 85 -24.34 -4.23 9.21
CA ILE A 85 -23.64 -3.96 10.46
C ILE A 85 -24.54 -3.22 11.47
N LEU A 86 -25.30 -2.22 11.03
CA LEU A 86 -26.21 -1.46 11.90
C LEU A 86 -27.36 -2.32 12.43
N GLU A 87 -27.89 -3.22 11.60
CA GLU A 87 -28.95 -4.18 11.98
C GLU A 87 -28.41 -5.30 12.88
N ASN A 88 -27.17 -5.73 12.67
CA ASN A 88 -26.51 -6.76 13.46
C ASN A 88 -25.05 -6.38 13.79
N PRO A 89 -24.82 -5.66 14.90
CA PRO A 89 -23.49 -5.17 15.28
C PRO A 89 -22.42 -6.27 15.44
N ALA A 90 -22.82 -7.50 15.75
CA ALA A 90 -21.89 -8.64 15.85
C ALA A 90 -21.18 -8.94 14.51
N LEU A 91 -21.74 -8.50 13.37
CA LEU A 91 -21.09 -8.62 12.07
C LEU A 91 -19.85 -7.72 11.96
N ALA A 92 -19.81 -6.58 12.64
CA ALA A 92 -18.65 -5.69 12.61
C ALA A 92 -17.47 -6.27 13.39
N GLU A 93 -17.74 -7.07 14.43
CA GLU A 93 -16.69 -7.80 15.16
C GLU A 93 -16.01 -8.87 14.30
N LEU A 94 -16.70 -9.36 13.26
CA LEU A 94 -16.12 -10.33 12.33
C LEU A 94 -15.18 -9.68 11.32
N LEU A 95 -15.33 -8.38 11.04
CA LEU A 95 -14.56 -7.68 10.02
C LEU A 95 -13.08 -7.56 10.40
N ARG A 96 -12.21 -8.22 9.63
CA ARG A 96 -10.75 -8.20 9.81
C ARG A 96 -10.01 -7.53 8.68
N SER A 97 -10.57 -7.56 7.47
CA SER A 97 -9.99 -6.94 6.29
C SER A 97 -11.07 -6.14 5.56
N PHE A 98 -10.81 -4.86 5.34
CA PHE A 98 -11.68 -3.99 4.57
C PHE A 98 -10.86 -3.30 3.48
N SER A 99 -11.31 -3.44 2.23
CA SER A 99 -10.63 -2.83 1.09
C SER A 99 -11.60 -2.21 0.09
N LEU A 100 -11.31 -0.96 -0.30
CA LEU A 100 -11.86 -0.30 -1.48
C LEU A 100 -10.71 -0.12 -2.48
N SER A 101 -10.79 -0.76 -3.64
CA SER A 101 -9.73 -0.66 -4.66
C SER A 101 -10.30 -0.45 -6.06
N ALA A 102 -9.66 0.39 -6.85
CA ALA A 102 -9.98 0.55 -8.26
C ALA A 102 -8.93 -0.13 -9.14
N PHE A 103 -9.38 -0.74 -10.23
CA PHE A 103 -8.52 -1.24 -11.31
C PHE A 103 -8.56 -0.24 -12.46
N GLY A 104 -7.37 0.00 -13.05
CA GLY A 104 -7.22 0.83 -14.23
C GLY A 104 -6.66 2.23 -13.94
N ASN A 105 -6.17 2.87 -15.00
CA ASN A 105 -5.62 4.22 -14.94
C ASN A 105 -6.69 5.23 -14.58
N THR A 106 -6.27 6.26 -13.83
CA THR A 106 -7.09 7.33 -13.24
C THR A 106 -8.17 7.90 -14.13
N PHE A 107 -9.27 8.29 -13.50
CA PHE A 107 -10.32 9.10 -14.08
C PHE A 107 -9.71 10.41 -14.61
N SER A 108 -9.80 10.67 -15.91
CA SER A 108 -9.35 11.94 -16.52
C SER A 108 -10.44 13.02 -16.49
N GLY A 109 -11.33 12.98 -15.50
CA GLY A 109 -12.55 13.78 -15.49
C GLY A 109 -13.21 13.88 -14.12
N PRO A 110 -14.09 14.86 -13.91
CA PRO A 110 -14.87 14.96 -12.69
C PRO A 110 -15.88 13.81 -12.64
N ILE A 111 -15.81 12.98 -11.59
CA ILE A 111 -16.92 12.11 -11.21
C ILE A 111 -18.09 13.05 -10.92
N SER A 112 -19.06 13.10 -11.83
CA SER A 112 -20.24 13.95 -11.65
C SER A 112 -20.99 13.48 -10.40
N ARG A 113 -21.52 14.41 -9.60
CA ARG A 113 -22.40 14.07 -8.47
C ARG A 113 -23.55 13.24 -9.02
N VAL A 114 -23.64 12.02 -8.49
CA VAL A 114 -24.34 10.89 -9.09
C VAL A 114 -25.84 10.93 -8.79
N ASN A 115 -26.65 10.31 -9.65
CA ASN A 115 -28.02 9.90 -9.33
C ASN A 115 -28.01 8.90 -8.16
N GLN A 116 -28.32 9.38 -6.96
CA GLN A 116 -28.27 8.58 -5.75
C GLN A 116 -29.17 7.34 -5.88
N PRO A 117 -28.74 6.14 -5.45
CA PRO A 117 -29.62 4.97 -5.41
C PRO A 117 -30.88 5.30 -4.58
N GLU A 118 -32.04 4.88 -5.03
CA GLU A 118 -33.33 5.27 -4.40
C GLU A 118 -33.40 4.87 -2.91
N GLU A 119 -32.76 3.76 -2.52
CA GLU A 119 -32.71 3.29 -1.13
C GLU A 119 -31.27 3.29 -0.57
N PHE A 120 -31.01 4.20 0.39
CA PHE A 120 -29.71 4.32 1.09
C PHE A 120 -29.76 3.67 2.47
N LEU A 121 -30.40 4.34 3.43
CA LEU A 121 -30.69 3.83 4.77
C LEU A 121 -32.17 4.07 5.04
N THR A 122 -32.82 3.14 5.73
CA THR A 122 -34.15 3.41 6.28
C THR A 122 -34.06 4.46 7.39
N ALA A 123 -35.16 5.16 7.69
CA ALA A 123 -35.19 6.15 8.79
C ALA A 123 -34.74 5.54 10.14
N ARG A 124 -35.00 4.24 10.33
CA ARG A 124 -34.52 3.49 11.49
C ARG A 124 -33.01 3.31 11.48
N GLU A 125 -32.44 2.83 10.37
CA GLU A 125 -31.00 2.62 10.24
C GLU A 125 -30.22 3.95 10.36
N GLU A 126 -30.74 5.02 9.76
CA GLU A 126 -30.15 6.35 9.90
C GLU A 126 -30.14 6.78 11.37
N GLN A 127 -31.24 6.59 12.10
CA GLN A 127 -31.29 6.94 13.52
C GLN A 127 -30.27 6.13 14.35
N ILE A 128 -30.06 4.84 14.04
CA ILE A 128 -29.03 4.03 14.69
C ILE A 128 -27.64 4.61 14.40
N ALA A 129 -27.35 4.92 13.13
CA ALA A 129 -26.07 5.50 12.74
C ALA A 129 -25.82 6.86 13.41
N VAL A 130 -26.83 7.73 13.46
CA VAL A 130 -26.76 9.03 14.15
C VAL A 130 -26.51 8.85 15.64
N ASN A 131 -27.15 7.87 16.28
CA ASN A 131 -26.93 7.57 17.70
C ASN A 131 -25.48 7.13 17.94
N VAL A 132 -24.92 6.26 17.09
CA VAL A 132 -23.51 5.83 17.17
C VAL A 132 -22.56 7.02 17.05
N ILE A 133 -22.76 7.89 16.03
CA ILE A 133 -21.92 9.08 15.84
C ILE A 133 -22.06 10.03 17.03
N SER A 134 -23.26 10.19 17.58
CA SER A 134 -23.53 11.06 18.72
C SER A 134 -22.84 10.61 20.01
N GLN A 135 -22.55 9.31 20.15
CA GLN A 135 -21.81 8.74 21.27
C GLN A 135 -20.29 8.96 21.19
N THR A 136 -19.75 9.37 20.05
CA THR A 136 -18.32 9.72 19.94
C THR A 136 -17.98 10.93 20.81
N ASN A 137 -16.69 11.17 21.09
CA ASN A 137 -16.26 12.43 21.73
C ASN A 137 -15.77 13.48 20.73
N LEU A 138 -16.26 13.40 19.49
CA LEU A 138 -16.12 14.50 18.53
C LEU A 138 -16.89 15.72 19.05
N ALA A 139 -16.29 16.90 18.98
CA ALA A 139 -16.90 18.12 19.52
C ALA A 139 -17.90 18.71 18.50
N THR A 140 -17.56 19.83 17.89
CA THR A 140 -18.36 20.50 16.85
C THR A 140 -18.46 19.68 15.56
N GLU A 141 -17.63 18.66 15.39
CA GLU A 141 -17.52 17.94 14.12
C GLU A 141 -18.56 16.83 13.92
N LYS A 142 -19.29 16.41 14.98
CA LYS A 142 -20.37 15.42 14.90
C LYS A 142 -21.44 15.81 13.88
N ALA A 143 -21.84 17.08 13.91
CA ALA A 143 -22.87 17.60 13.02
C ALA A 143 -22.45 17.55 11.55
N ALA A 144 -21.15 17.76 11.27
CA ALA A 144 -20.60 17.64 9.93
C ALA A 144 -20.63 16.18 9.45
N TRP A 145 -20.24 15.22 10.31
CA TRP A 145 -20.33 13.80 9.97
C TRP A 145 -21.77 13.35 9.74
N ILE A 146 -22.70 13.67 10.64
CA ILE A 146 -24.12 13.31 10.48
C ILE A 146 -24.70 13.89 9.17
N ARG A 147 -24.39 15.14 8.86
CA ARG A 147 -24.82 15.77 7.60
C ARG A 147 -24.25 15.05 6.39
N SER A 148 -22.95 14.75 6.39
CA SER A 148 -22.26 14.04 5.30
C SER A 148 -22.82 12.62 5.10
N LEU A 149 -23.17 11.94 6.20
CA LEU A 149 -23.86 10.64 6.15
C LEU A 149 -25.24 10.74 5.49
N ARG A 150 -26.03 11.77 5.83
CA ARG A 150 -27.34 12.04 5.21
C ARG A 150 -27.23 12.43 3.74
N GLU A 151 -26.17 13.15 3.39
CA GLU A 151 -25.80 13.50 2.02
C GLU A 151 -25.26 12.28 1.24
N ARG A 152 -25.07 11.14 1.92
CA ARG A 152 -24.66 9.85 1.35
C ARG A 152 -23.24 9.89 0.78
N GLU A 153 -22.37 10.65 1.43
CA GLU A 153 -20.97 10.74 1.03
C GLU A 153 -20.21 9.47 1.45
N VAL A 154 -19.39 8.94 0.53
CA VAL A 154 -18.69 7.66 0.71
C VAL A 154 -17.72 7.72 1.90
N ASP A 155 -17.05 8.85 2.10
CA ASP A 155 -16.08 9.04 3.19
C ASP A 155 -16.74 8.87 4.58
N SER A 156 -17.95 9.41 4.75
CA SER A 156 -18.72 9.32 6.00
C SER A 156 -19.19 7.91 6.33
N VAL A 157 -19.55 7.14 5.30
CA VAL A 157 -19.97 5.74 5.42
C VAL A 157 -18.78 4.85 5.76
N VAL A 158 -17.66 5.03 5.06
CA VAL A 158 -16.41 4.32 5.37
C VAL A 158 -15.98 4.63 6.79
N ALA A 159 -15.98 5.91 7.20
CA ALA A 159 -15.64 6.31 8.56
C ALA A 159 -16.51 5.60 9.62
N LEU A 160 -17.80 5.42 9.35
CA LEU A 160 -18.72 4.75 10.28
C LEU A 160 -18.48 3.24 10.34
N ILE A 161 -18.23 2.58 9.20
CA ILE A 161 -17.86 1.16 9.16
C ILE A 161 -16.58 0.94 9.98
N LEU A 162 -15.55 1.78 9.78
CA LEU A 162 -14.30 1.66 10.52
C LEU A 162 -14.50 1.85 12.02
N ALA A 163 -15.31 2.83 12.43
CA ALA A 163 -15.60 3.09 13.84
C ALA A 163 -16.36 1.95 14.53
N LEU A 164 -17.10 1.15 13.76
CA LEU A 164 -17.84 -0.02 14.23
C LEU A 164 -17.00 -1.31 14.22
N SER A 165 -15.79 -1.32 13.66
CA SER A 165 -15.02 -2.55 13.36
C SER A 165 -13.78 -2.71 14.26
N PRO A 166 -13.91 -3.22 15.50
CA PRO A 166 -12.79 -3.27 16.46
C PRO A 166 -11.66 -4.24 16.09
N ASN A 167 -11.98 -5.28 15.33
CA ASN A 167 -11.05 -6.36 15.00
C ASN A 167 -10.38 -6.16 13.64
N LEU A 168 -10.48 -4.97 13.06
CA LEU A 168 -9.87 -4.68 11.77
C LEU A 168 -8.34 -4.75 11.85
N ARG A 169 -7.75 -5.56 10.96
CA ARG A 169 -6.31 -5.82 10.84
C ARG A 169 -5.73 -5.27 9.54
N PHE A 170 -6.53 -5.23 8.48
CA PHE A 170 -6.13 -4.71 7.18
C PHE A 170 -7.11 -3.63 6.74
N LEU A 171 -6.58 -2.47 6.35
CA LEU A 171 -7.34 -1.38 5.74
C LEU A 171 -6.70 -0.98 4.40
N GLY A 172 -7.42 -1.18 3.30
CA GLY A 172 -7.00 -0.75 1.97
C GLY A 172 -7.96 0.29 1.40
N LEU A 173 -7.51 1.49 1.08
CA LEU A 173 -8.35 2.52 0.49
C LEU A 173 -7.70 3.10 -0.76
N ASP A 174 -8.49 3.20 -1.81
CA ASP A 174 -8.13 3.86 -3.05
C ASP A 174 -8.84 5.21 -3.12
N ILE A 175 -8.09 6.27 -3.39
CA ILE A 175 -8.63 7.63 -3.38
C ILE A 175 -9.66 7.85 -4.50
N ASN A 176 -9.66 7.02 -5.54
CA ASN A 176 -10.62 7.11 -6.64
C ASN A 176 -12.08 6.98 -6.17
N PHE A 177 -12.31 6.47 -4.96
CA PHE A 177 -13.65 6.41 -4.34
C PHE A 177 -14.13 7.75 -3.77
N PHE A 178 -13.24 8.73 -3.62
CA PHE A 178 -13.50 9.98 -2.91
C PHE A 178 -13.27 11.18 -3.83
N PRO A 179 -14.34 11.76 -4.41
CA PRO A 179 -14.21 12.92 -5.26
C PRO A 179 -13.72 14.15 -4.45
N PRO A 180 -13.14 15.17 -5.11
CA PRO A 180 -12.83 16.44 -4.48
C PRO A 180 -14.04 17.04 -3.73
N PRO A 181 -13.85 17.64 -2.55
CA PRO A 181 -12.56 18.08 -1.98
C PRO A 181 -11.77 16.99 -1.25
N GLY A 182 -12.26 15.74 -1.17
CA GLY A 182 -11.53 14.62 -0.58
C GLY A 182 -12.31 13.85 0.46
N VAL A 183 -11.64 13.57 1.58
CA VAL A 183 -12.10 12.66 2.64
C VAL A 183 -12.15 13.33 4.02
N PRO A 184 -12.77 14.53 4.14
CA PRO A 184 -12.68 15.32 5.37
C PRO A 184 -13.21 14.58 6.60
N ILE A 185 -14.30 13.82 6.46
CA ILE A 185 -14.87 13.10 7.60
C ILE A 185 -13.99 11.92 8.01
N LEU A 186 -13.55 11.13 7.03
CA LEU A 186 -12.69 9.98 7.31
C LEU A 186 -11.34 10.40 7.90
N SER A 187 -10.69 11.41 7.33
CA SER A 187 -9.47 12.02 7.87
C SER A 187 -9.64 12.50 9.31
N MET A 188 -10.73 13.22 9.60
CA MET A 188 -11.06 13.67 10.94
C MET A 188 -11.24 12.50 11.91
N VAL A 189 -12.00 11.46 11.52
CA VAL A 189 -12.24 10.29 12.37
C VAL A 189 -10.94 9.55 12.67
N LEU A 190 -10.09 9.31 11.66
CA LEU A 190 -8.80 8.64 11.86
C LEU A 190 -7.87 9.46 12.76
N LYS A 191 -7.80 10.78 12.54
CA LYS A 191 -7.03 11.68 13.41
C LYS A 191 -7.51 11.58 14.87
N HIS A 192 -8.82 11.57 15.10
CA HIS A 192 -9.35 11.42 16.47
C HIS A 192 -9.13 10.05 17.08
N MET A 193 -9.20 8.97 16.30
CA MET A 193 -8.95 7.61 16.78
C MET A 193 -7.51 7.41 17.26
N PHE A 194 -6.54 8.09 16.62
CA PHE A 194 -5.12 7.79 16.79
C PHE A 194 -4.29 8.87 17.47
N VAL A 195 -4.71 10.14 17.41
CA VAL A 195 -3.89 11.28 17.92
C VAL A 195 -4.39 11.85 19.23
N LYS A 196 -5.71 12.00 19.40
CA LYS A 196 -6.29 12.56 20.63
C LYS A 196 -6.48 11.42 21.63
N ASP A 197 -5.94 11.58 22.84
CA ASP A 197 -5.97 10.63 23.97
C ASP A 197 -7.04 9.56 23.80
N SER A 198 -6.63 8.33 23.45
CA SER A 198 -7.54 7.22 23.11
C SER A 198 -8.51 6.88 24.24
N SER A 199 -8.23 7.32 25.48
CA SER A 199 -9.14 7.25 26.63
C SER A 199 -10.44 8.04 26.42
N SER A 200 -10.44 8.99 25.48
CA SER A 200 -11.60 9.78 25.10
C SER A 200 -12.34 9.24 23.88
N TRP A 201 -11.86 8.24 23.14
CA TRP A 201 -12.65 7.72 22.01
C TRP A 201 -13.64 6.66 22.49
N ALA A 202 -14.94 6.95 22.41
CA ALA A 202 -15.99 6.04 22.88
C ALA A 202 -16.25 4.84 21.95
N LEU A 203 -15.79 4.91 20.69
CA LEU A 203 -15.93 3.83 19.71
C LEU A 203 -14.65 3.00 19.64
N CYS A 204 -14.63 2.00 18.75
CA CYS A 204 -13.51 1.10 18.64
C CYS A 204 -12.24 1.85 18.21
N SER A 205 -11.20 1.79 19.04
CA SER A 205 -9.85 2.13 18.60
C SER A 205 -9.34 0.98 17.73
N LEU A 206 -8.91 1.26 16.50
CA LEU A 206 -8.36 0.29 15.53
C LEU A 206 -6.99 -0.27 15.99
N GLN A 207 -6.91 -0.75 17.24
CA GLN A 207 -5.69 -1.21 17.90
C GLN A 207 -5.12 -2.48 17.30
N GLN A 208 -5.96 -3.27 16.61
CA GLN A 208 -5.51 -4.47 15.90
C GLN A 208 -5.07 -4.18 14.46
N LEU A 209 -5.11 -2.92 14.00
CA LEU A 209 -4.72 -2.57 12.63
C LEU A 209 -3.23 -2.85 12.44
N LYS A 210 -2.94 -3.74 11.50
CA LYS A 210 -1.62 -4.29 11.21
C LYS A 210 -1.06 -3.74 9.90
N THR A 211 -1.94 -3.62 8.90
CA THR A 211 -1.58 -3.26 7.54
C THR A 211 -2.49 -2.15 7.04
N LEU A 212 -1.88 -1.12 6.47
CA LEU A 212 -2.55 0.01 5.83
C LEU A 212 -2.08 0.12 4.38
N GLU A 213 -3.02 0.14 3.44
CA GLU A 213 -2.74 0.43 2.04
C GLU A 213 -3.56 1.62 1.58
N LEU A 214 -2.89 2.67 1.11
CA LEU A 214 -3.51 3.86 0.57
C LEU A 214 -3.01 4.06 -0.85
N LYS A 215 -3.92 3.94 -1.80
CA LYS A 215 -3.61 4.09 -3.21
C LYS A 215 -4.08 5.46 -3.65
N ILE A 216 -3.13 6.32 -3.96
CA ILE A 216 -3.39 7.59 -4.61
C ILE A 216 -2.76 7.43 -6.00
N PRO A 217 -3.53 7.46 -7.08
CA PRO A 217 -2.99 7.21 -8.41
C PRO A 217 -2.44 8.51 -9.05
N PRO A 218 -1.27 8.47 -9.72
CA PRO A 218 -0.73 9.62 -10.44
C PRO A 218 -1.56 9.92 -11.72
N PRO A 219 -1.49 11.13 -12.31
CA PRO A 219 -0.78 12.34 -11.90
C PRO A 219 -1.74 13.23 -11.10
N TYR A 220 -1.43 13.48 -9.83
CA TYR A 220 -2.39 14.09 -8.89
C TYR A 220 -2.94 15.41 -9.42
N SER A 221 -4.22 15.40 -9.77
CA SER A 221 -5.01 16.55 -10.20
C SER A 221 -4.82 17.68 -9.19
N GLU A 222 -4.43 18.86 -9.65
CA GLU A 222 -4.55 20.06 -8.83
C GLU A 222 -6.05 20.43 -8.72
N PRO A 223 -6.54 20.77 -7.52
CA PRO A 223 -5.83 20.86 -6.24
C PRO A 223 -5.61 19.47 -5.59
N PRO A 224 -4.51 19.31 -4.82
CA PRO A 224 -4.24 18.08 -4.09
C PRO A 224 -5.40 17.79 -3.14
N ILE A 225 -5.97 16.58 -3.26
CA ILE A 225 -6.98 16.11 -2.31
C ILE A 225 -6.39 16.20 -0.90
N GLU A 226 -7.10 16.86 0.02
CA GLU A 226 -6.62 17.07 1.38
C GLU A 226 -6.56 15.71 2.12
N PHE A 227 -5.38 15.10 2.09
CA PHE A 227 -5.10 13.77 2.65
C PHE A 227 -4.39 13.85 4.01
N SER A 228 -4.70 14.87 4.81
CA SER A 228 -4.20 15.06 6.16
C SER A 228 -5.03 14.21 7.12
N GLY A 229 -4.49 13.13 7.70
CA GLY A 229 -5.25 12.26 8.62
C GLY A 229 -4.92 10.77 8.53
N PHE A 230 -4.33 10.33 7.43
CA PHE A 230 -4.09 8.90 7.20
C PHE A 230 -2.78 8.38 7.77
N LEU A 231 -1.72 9.18 7.78
CA LEU A 231 -0.49 8.77 8.42
C LEU A 231 -0.63 8.72 9.95
N GLU A 232 -1.65 9.36 10.50
CA GLU A 232 -2.04 9.20 11.88
C GLU A 232 -2.41 7.73 12.19
N CYS A 233 -2.82 6.93 11.20
CA CYS A 233 -2.96 5.49 11.41
C CYS A 233 -1.64 4.81 11.80
N CYS A 234 -0.48 5.41 11.49
CA CYS A 234 0.83 4.90 11.90
C CYS A 234 1.06 4.97 13.42
N TYR A 235 0.22 5.70 14.18
CA TYR A 235 0.21 5.64 15.64
C TYR A 235 -0.45 4.38 16.20
N ALA A 236 -1.16 3.60 15.37
CA ALA A 236 -1.78 2.37 15.83
C ALA A 236 -0.69 1.41 16.35
N PRO A 237 -0.82 0.88 17.58
CA PRO A 237 0.26 0.13 18.23
C PRO A 237 0.64 -1.18 17.52
N ALA A 238 -0.25 -1.73 16.69
CA ALA A 238 -0.03 -2.98 15.97
C ALA A 238 0.41 -2.78 14.50
N ILE A 239 0.46 -1.53 14.01
CA ILE A 239 0.73 -1.28 12.60
C ILE A 239 2.20 -1.53 12.28
N HIS A 240 2.45 -2.41 11.32
CA HIS A 240 3.80 -2.77 10.90
C HIS A 240 4.01 -2.63 9.39
N ASP A 241 2.94 -2.72 8.60
CA ASP A 241 2.99 -2.54 7.15
C ASP A 241 2.19 -1.30 6.72
N VAL A 242 2.86 -0.37 6.04
CA VAL A 242 2.21 0.79 5.42
C VAL A 242 2.63 0.87 3.96
N THR A 243 1.64 0.87 3.07
CA THR A 243 1.81 1.25 1.67
C THR A 243 1.01 2.51 1.42
N THR A 244 1.65 3.58 0.95
CA THR A 244 0.96 4.86 0.70
C THR A 244 1.65 5.66 -0.38
N THR A 245 1.04 6.77 -0.78
CA THR A 245 1.64 7.81 -1.60
C THR A 245 1.61 9.11 -0.82
N LEU A 246 2.74 9.82 -0.75
CA LEU A 246 2.79 11.15 -0.14
C LEU A 246 2.88 12.23 -1.22
N PRO A 247 2.00 13.25 -1.21
CA PRO A 247 2.08 14.39 -2.12
C PRO A 247 3.25 15.31 -1.77
N LYS A 248 3.63 16.19 -2.72
CA LYS A 248 4.70 17.19 -2.53
C LYS A 248 4.46 18.10 -1.32
N SER A 249 3.20 18.42 -1.05
CA SER A 249 2.77 19.26 0.08
C SER A 249 2.75 18.56 1.43
N TRP A 250 2.96 17.24 1.47
CA TRP A 250 2.84 16.47 2.72
C TRP A 250 3.79 16.99 3.80
N ARG A 251 3.32 17.07 5.04
CA ARG A 251 4.13 17.38 6.22
C ARG A 251 3.67 16.50 7.36
N LEU A 252 4.61 16.10 8.22
CA LEU A 252 4.25 15.45 9.47
C LEU A 252 3.55 16.49 10.34
N ALA A 253 2.33 16.19 10.80
CA ALA A 253 1.62 17.10 11.68
C ALA A 253 2.49 17.35 12.93
N GLN A 254 2.70 18.62 13.28
CA GLN A 254 3.35 19.01 14.52
C GLN A 254 2.41 18.72 15.69
N LEU A 255 2.27 17.45 16.04
CA LEU A 255 1.81 17.07 17.36
C LEU A 255 2.88 17.56 18.32
N GLY A 256 2.50 18.20 19.43
CA GLY A 256 3.44 18.83 20.36
C GLY A 256 4.55 17.92 20.90
N GLN A 257 4.50 16.62 20.63
CA GLN A 257 5.60 15.66 20.75
C GLN A 257 5.86 14.98 19.40
N ARG A 258 7.15 14.78 19.07
CA ARG A 258 7.53 14.05 17.85
C ARG A 258 6.95 12.64 17.90
N PRO A 259 6.16 12.25 16.90
CA PRO A 259 5.55 10.94 16.91
C PRO A 259 6.59 9.84 16.72
N GLN A 260 6.41 8.73 17.43
CA GLN A 260 7.22 7.53 17.24
C GLN A 260 6.34 6.39 16.72
N PHE A 261 6.59 6.00 15.48
CA PHE A 261 5.97 4.85 14.82
C PHE A 261 6.76 3.58 15.16
N SER A 262 6.82 3.25 16.45
CA SER A 262 7.72 2.23 16.99
C SER A 262 7.39 0.81 16.54
N SER A 263 6.15 0.54 16.13
CA SER A 263 5.68 -0.74 15.59
C SER A 263 5.91 -0.89 14.09
N LEU A 264 6.15 0.21 13.35
CA LEU A 264 6.31 0.16 11.90
C LEU A 264 7.56 -0.63 11.52
N ARG A 265 7.44 -1.53 10.55
CA ARG A 265 8.53 -2.40 10.06
C ARG A 265 8.73 -2.28 8.55
N HIS A 266 7.65 -2.08 7.80
CA HIS A 266 7.67 -2.02 6.35
C HIS A 266 6.92 -0.76 5.89
N LEU A 267 7.63 0.07 5.11
CA LEU A 267 7.08 1.28 4.53
C LEU A 267 7.30 1.24 3.01
N LYS A 268 6.21 1.34 2.26
CA LYS A 268 6.22 1.42 0.80
C LYS A 268 5.58 2.74 0.37
N LEU A 269 6.42 3.67 -0.07
CA LEU A 269 6.01 4.93 -0.66
C LEU A 269 5.96 4.76 -2.18
N ARG A 270 4.76 4.56 -2.73
CA ARG A 270 4.54 4.35 -4.16
C ARG A 270 4.25 5.66 -4.87
N HIS A 271 4.90 5.90 -6.01
CA HIS A 271 4.72 7.09 -6.83
C HIS A 271 4.69 8.40 -6.02
N THR A 272 5.53 8.47 -4.97
CA THR A 272 5.48 9.58 -4.02
C THR A 272 6.18 10.82 -4.57
N GLN A 273 5.64 11.99 -4.23
CA GLN A 273 6.28 13.28 -4.50
C GLN A 273 6.96 13.85 -3.24
N ALA A 274 7.02 13.09 -2.14
CA ALA A 274 7.74 13.51 -0.94
C ALA A 274 9.23 13.54 -1.22
N MET A 275 9.83 14.73 -1.12
CA MET A 275 11.26 14.95 -1.31
C MET A 275 12.08 14.37 -0.16
N ALA A 276 13.39 14.25 -0.35
CA ALA A 276 14.32 13.71 0.64
C ALA A 276 14.20 14.34 2.05
N GLY A 277 13.92 15.65 2.15
CA GLY A 277 13.70 16.31 3.44
C GLY A 277 12.45 15.80 4.18
N GLN A 278 11.36 15.57 3.45
CA GLN A 278 10.13 14.99 3.99
C GLN A 278 10.32 13.50 4.32
N LEU A 279 11.03 12.77 3.45
CA LEU A 279 11.39 11.39 3.72
C LEU A 279 12.21 11.29 5.02
N ARG A 280 13.19 12.18 5.22
CA ARG A 280 13.98 12.24 6.45
C ARG A 280 13.12 12.50 7.68
N GLU A 281 12.21 13.47 7.58
CA GLU A 281 11.26 13.77 8.66
C GLU A 281 10.45 12.52 9.04
N LEU A 282 9.90 11.81 8.06
CA LEU A 282 9.18 10.56 8.28
C LEU A 282 10.05 9.46 8.90
N LEU A 283 11.25 9.23 8.33
CA LEU A 283 12.15 8.16 8.77
C LEU A 283 12.72 8.40 10.17
N SER A 284 12.89 9.66 10.58
CA SER A 284 13.28 10.01 11.96
C SER A 284 12.25 9.57 13.02
N SER A 285 11.01 9.31 12.60
CA SER A 285 9.92 8.81 13.43
C SER A 285 9.75 7.28 13.37
N THR A 286 10.55 6.55 12.58
CA THR A 286 10.40 5.09 12.36
C THR A 286 11.67 4.32 12.75
N PRO A 287 12.11 4.35 14.03
CA PRO A 287 13.43 3.84 14.42
C PRO A 287 13.61 2.33 14.25
N ASN A 288 12.53 1.57 14.06
CA ASN A 288 12.54 0.11 13.92
C ASN A 288 12.23 -0.34 12.48
N LEU A 289 12.30 0.56 11.49
CA LEU A 289 11.96 0.24 10.11
C LEU A 289 12.97 -0.76 9.52
N GLN A 290 12.45 -1.88 9.01
CA GLN A 290 13.25 -2.96 8.44
C GLN A 290 13.21 -2.96 6.91
N SER A 291 12.12 -2.54 6.30
CA SER A 291 11.98 -2.46 4.85
C SER A 291 11.49 -1.09 4.42
N LEU A 292 12.23 -0.45 3.53
CA LEU A 292 11.83 0.79 2.87
C LEU A 292 11.76 0.55 1.36
N GLN A 293 10.62 0.86 0.76
CA GLN A 293 10.48 1.08 -0.66
C GLN A 293 10.12 2.55 -0.89
N TYR A 294 10.99 3.27 -1.58
CA TYR A 294 10.81 4.68 -1.92
C TYR A 294 10.83 4.82 -3.43
N ASP A 295 9.63 4.87 -4.01
CA ASP A 295 9.40 5.11 -5.43
C ASP A 295 9.01 6.57 -5.63
N PHE A 296 10.02 7.39 -5.94
CA PHE A 296 9.87 8.83 -6.11
C PHE A 296 9.40 9.15 -7.53
N TYR A 297 8.28 9.84 -7.63
CA TYR A 297 7.70 10.30 -8.89
C TYR A 297 7.81 11.82 -9.01
N CYS A 298 8.62 12.30 -9.94
CA CYS A 298 8.82 13.71 -10.19
C CYS A 298 8.11 14.14 -11.47
N ILE A 299 7.21 15.11 -11.37
CA ILE A 299 6.66 15.79 -12.55
C ILE A 299 7.51 17.03 -12.81
N VAL A 300 8.16 17.05 -13.96
CA VAL A 300 8.93 18.21 -14.45
C VAL A 300 7.94 19.14 -15.16
N ASP A 301 7.74 20.34 -14.63
CA ASP A 301 6.88 21.36 -15.22
C ASP A 301 7.70 22.52 -15.82
N SER A 302 7.29 22.99 -17.00
CA SER A 302 7.90 24.15 -17.69
C SER A 302 7.66 25.49 -16.97
N GLY A 303 6.74 25.51 -16.00
CA GLY A 303 6.26 26.73 -15.34
C GLY A 303 7.25 27.38 -14.38
N GLY A 304 8.33 26.70 -14.02
CA GLY A 304 9.39 27.25 -13.20
C GLY A 304 10.76 27.00 -13.83
N VAL A 305 11.61 28.03 -13.86
CA VAL A 305 13.03 27.98 -14.27
C VAL A 305 13.88 27.08 -13.33
N ASN A 306 13.25 26.20 -12.55
CA ASN A 306 13.90 25.39 -11.53
C ASN A 306 14.18 23.99 -12.08
N ASP A 307 15.43 23.81 -12.50
CA ASP A 307 16.25 22.61 -12.33
C ASP A 307 15.59 21.52 -11.43
N ALA A 308 15.02 20.46 -12.03
CA ALA A 308 14.32 19.37 -11.31
C ALA A 308 15.28 18.21 -11.01
N TYR A 309 16.08 18.38 -9.96
CA TYR A 309 17.08 17.37 -9.57
C TYR A 309 16.72 16.57 -8.34
N VAL A 310 17.07 15.29 -8.39
CA VAL A 310 17.16 14.42 -7.22
C VAL A 310 18.61 14.40 -6.75
N TYR A 311 18.84 14.74 -5.48
CA TYR A 311 20.19 14.76 -4.92
C TYR A 311 20.45 13.46 -4.15
N GLY A 312 21.42 12.65 -4.62
CA GLY A 312 21.76 11.37 -3.98
C GLY A 312 22.18 11.52 -2.52
N SER A 313 22.91 12.59 -2.21
CA SER A 313 23.33 12.92 -0.83
C SER A 313 22.16 13.28 0.09
N ALA A 314 21.10 13.88 -0.45
CA ALA A 314 19.90 14.20 0.32
C ALA A 314 19.11 12.93 0.68
N ILE A 315 18.98 11.99 -0.27
CA ILE A 315 18.37 10.68 -0.02
C ILE A 315 19.18 9.91 1.03
N SER A 316 20.51 9.94 0.92
CA SER A 316 21.41 9.27 1.88
C SER A 316 21.18 9.77 3.31
N ARG A 317 21.18 11.09 3.51
CA ARG A 317 20.87 11.71 4.81
C ARG A 317 19.49 11.34 5.35
N ALA A 318 18.53 11.05 4.48
CA ALA A 318 17.20 10.62 4.91
C ALA A 318 17.20 9.17 5.42
N ILE A 319 17.82 8.26 4.67
CA ILE A 319 17.88 6.83 5.04
C ILE A 319 18.83 6.54 6.19
N GLU A 320 19.81 7.42 6.45
CA GLU A 320 20.70 7.33 7.61
C GLU A 320 19.94 7.29 8.95
N GLU A 321 18.74 7.88 9.01
CA GLU A 321 17.87 7.87 10.21
C GLU A 321 17.45 6.45 10.63
N VAL A 322 17.45 5.49 9.70
CA VAL A 322 17.06 4.08 9.93
C VAL A 322 18.19 3.10 9.67
N LYS A 323 19.44 3.57 9.60
CA LYS A 323 20.60 2.75 9.19
C LYS A 323 20.84 1.51 10.05
N SER A 324 20.49 1.57 11.33
CA SER A 324 20.70 0.48 12.29
C SER A 324 19.62 -0.61 12.24
N SER A 325 18.46 -0.33 11.63
CA SER A 325 17.32 -1.26 11.58
C SER A 325 17.03 -1.79 10.18
N LEU A 326 17.46 -1.08 9.14
CA LEU A 326 17.10 -1.37 7.75
C LEU A 326 17.75 -2.65 7.23
N VAL A 327 16.90 -3.58 6.76
CA VAL A 327 17.27 -4.88 6.18
C VAL A 327 17.07 -4.89 4.66
N LYS A 328 16.03 -4.20 4.18
CA LYS A 328 15.67 -4.11 2.76
C LYS A 328 15.48 -2.65 2.34
N LEU A 329 16.18 -2.24 1.30
CA LEU A 329 16.05 -0.94 0.67
C LEU A 329 15.73 -1.09 -0.82
N VAL A 330 14.64 -0.47 -1.26
CA VAL A 330 14.25 -0.37 -2.67
C VAL A 330 14.07 1.10 -3.01
N LEU A 331 14.87 1.60 -3.94
CA LEU A 331 14.81 2.97 -4.45
C LEU A 331 14.41 2.92 -5.92
N SER A 332 13.44 3.73 -6.29
CA SER A 332 13.00 3.95 -7.67
C SER A 332 12.83 5.45 -7.88
N ILE A 333 13.25 5.93 -9.04
CA ILE A 333 13.06 7.33 -9.44
C ILE A 333 12.40 7.30 -10.80
N THR A 334 11.17 7.78 -10.86
CA THR A 334 10.46 8.04 -12.10
C THR A 334 10.38 9.54 -12.30
N MET A 335 10.78 10.00 -13.47
CA MET A 335 10.62 11.40 -13.86
C MET A 335 9.73 11.46 -15.09
N ALA A 336 8.73 12.33 -15.07
CA ALA A 336 7.79 12.51 -16.14
C ALA A 336 7.65 13.99 -16.47
N ALA A 337 7.52 14.32 -17.75
CA ALA A 337 7.09 15.63 -18.20
C ALA A 337 5.57 15.62 -18.40
N ARG A 338 4.89 16.77 -18.20
CA ARG A 338 3.45 16.87 -18.52
C ARG A 338 3.22 16.93 -20.02
N THR A 339 4.16 17.51 -20.74
CA THR A 339 4.07 17.72 -22.19
C THR A 339 5.37 17.33 -22.87
N ALA A 340 5.29 16.86 -24.11
CA ALA A 340 6.48 16.58 -24.91
C ALA A 340 7.36 17.82 -25.14
N THR A 341 6.75 19.01 -25.13
CA THR A 341 7.43 20.32 -25.26
C THR A 341 8.33 20.66 -24.08
N GLU A 342 8.05 20.14 -22.88
CA GLU A 342 8.89 20.35 -21.70
C GLU A 342 10.24 19.64 -21.81
N ILE A 343 10.27 18.47 -22.46
CA ILE A 343 11.48 17.69 -22.67
C ILE A 343 12.40 18.42 -23.67
N SER A 344 11.83 19.03 -24.71
CA SER A 344 12.60 19.74 -25.75
C SER A 344 13.02 21.16 -25.37
N ALA A 345 12.47 21.74 -24.30
CA ALA A 345 12.75 23.11 -23.86
C ALA A 345 14.11 23.29 -23.14
N GLY A 346 14.94 22.26 -23.05
CA GLY A 346 16.25 22.34 -22.39
C GLY A 346 16.16 22.43 -20.87
N LEU A 347 15.04 22.00 -20.26
CA LEU A 347 14.94 21.82 -18.82
C LEU A 347 16.07 20.90 -18.36
N ARG A 348 16.72 21.25 -17.25
CA ARG A 348 17.75 20.41 -16.66
C ARG A 348 17.17 19.64 -15.48
N TRP A 349 17.20 18.32 -15.59
CA TRP A 349 16.61 17.40 -14.62
C TRP A 349 17.48 16.14 -14.58
N GLY A 350 17.29 15.31 -13.57
CA GLY A 350 18.08 14.09 -13.37
C GLY A 350 18.65 13.99 -11.96
N ILE A 351 19.71 13.20 -11.81
CA ILE A 351 20.35 12.98 -10.50
C ILE A 351 21.60 13.86 -10.38
N ARG A 352 21.75 14.53 -9.23
CA ARG A 352 22.96 15.27 -8.87
C ARG A 352 23.69 14.63 -7.70
N GLY A 353 25.00 14.57 -7.86
CA GLY A 353 25.88 13.88 -6.91
C GLY A 353 25.61 12.39 -6.87
N GLN A 354 26.02 11.75 -5.78
CA GLN A 354 25.88 10.32 -5.55
C GLN A 354 25.36 10.09 -4.12
N MET A 355 24.93 8.87 -3.84
CA MET A 355 24.66 8.45 -2.47
C MET A 355 25.95 8.37 -1.65
N ALA A 356 25.83 8.57 -0.34
CA ALA A 356 26.91 8.30 0.60
C ALA A 356 27.15 6.79 0.72
N SER A 357 28.30 6.42 1.28
CA SER A 357 28.63 5.02 1.54
C SER A 357 27.57 4.35 2.42
N LEU A 358 27.09 3.20 1.98
CA LEU A 358 26.12 2.36 2.70
C LEU A 358 26.83 1.36 3.64
N GLN A 359 28.16 1.42 3.78
CA GLN A 359 28.94 0.51 4.61
C GLN A 359 28.49 0.47 6.09
N GLN A 360 27.90 1.56 6.59
CA GLN A 360 27.38 1.65 7.95
C GLN A 360 26.01 0.98 8.16
N PHE A 361 25.39 0.45 7.10
CA PHE A 361 24.10 -0.23 7.17
C PHE A 361 24.31 -1.72 7.46
N GLU A 362 24.71 -2.01 8.70
CA GLU A 362 25.17 -3.35 9.13
C GLU A 362 24.15 -4.49 8.96
N ARG A 363 22.88 -4.15 8.80
CA ARG A 363 21.78 -5.12 8.63
C ARG A 363 21.22 -5.19 7.22
N LEU A 364 21.69 -4.32 6.31
CA LEU A 364 21.14 -4.24 4.96
C LEU A 364 21.56 -5.48 4.17
N GLN A 365 20.58 -6.31 3.82
CA GLN A 365 20.74 -7.58 3.11
C GLN A 365 20.22 -7.50 1.68
N TYR A 366 19.21 -6.65 1.42
CA TYR A 366 18.65 -6.47 0.09
C TYR A 366 18.72 -5.00 -0.31
N LEU A 367 19.33 -4.71 -1.46
CA LEU A 367 19.40 -3.38 -2.05
C LEU A 367 18.93 -3.44 -3.51
N GLU A 368 17.92 -2.63 -3.82
CA GLU A 368 17.50 -2.33 -5.19
C GLU A 368 17.58 -0.83 -5.42
N VAL A 369 18.38 -0.39 -6.39
CA VAL A 369 18.70 1.03 -6.56
C VAL A 369 19.11 1.37 -8.00
N PRO A 370 18.75 2.56 -8.52
CA PRO A 370 19.27 3.01 -9.81
C PRO A 370 20.77 3.24 -9.75
N LEU A 371 21.51 2.76 -10.75
CA LEU A 371 22.97 2.85 -10.80
C LEU A 371 23.45 4.29 -10.62
N ALA A 372 22.84 5.24 -11.35
CA ALA A 372 23.20 6.64 -11.27
C ALA A 372 22.84 7.32 -9.93
N LEU A 373 21.90 6.76 -9.17
CA LEU A 373 21.64 7.25 -7.82
C LEU A 373 22.77 6.81 -6.87
N LEU A 374 23.19 5.55 -6.99
CA LEU A 374 24.21 4.96 -6.13
C LEU A 374 25.61 5.53 -6.40
N LEU A 375 26.03 5.53 -7.67
CA LEU A 375 27.39 5.86 -8.12
C LEU A 375 27.52 7.27 -8.71
N GLY A 376 26.40 7.98 -8.87
CA GLY A 376 26.36 9.28 -9.54
C GLY A 376 26.12 9.18 -11.04
N TRP A 377 25.86 10.32 -11.66
CA TRP A 377 25.46 10.40 -13.07
C TRP A 377 26.56 9.98 -14.06
N SER A 378 27.83 10.18 -13.68
CA SER A 378 28.98 10.09 -14.58
C SER A 378 29.90 8.93 -14.16
N PRO A 379 30.13 7.91 -15.01
CA PRO A 379 30.92 6.73 -14.65
C PRO A 379 32.40 7.05 -14.37
N GLN A 380 32.96 8.13 -14.93
CA GLN A 380 34.37 8.48 -14.73
C GLN A 380 34.68 8.95 -13.31
N LEU A 381 33.67 9.45 -12.60
CA LEU A 381 33.78 9.91 -11.20
C LEU A 381 33.20 8.89 -10.21
N ALA A 382 32.66 7.77 -10.72
CA ALA A 382 32.01 6.77 -9.90
C ALA A 382 33.03 6.05 -9.01
N PRO A 383 32.79 5.97 -7.69
CA PRO A 383 33.53 5.06 -6.84
C PRO A 383 33.21 3.60 -7.21
N ALA A 384 34.08 2.68 -6.77
CA ALA A 384 33.81 1.26 -6.94
C ALA A 384 32.64 0.81 -6.04
N LEU A 385 31.81 -0.12 -6.52
CA LEU A 385 30.68 -0.67 -5.76
C LEU A 385 31.10 -1.22 -4.39
N ASP A 386 32.29 -1.83 -4.31
CA ASP A 386 32.77 -2.44 -3.08
C ASP A 386 33.14 -1.42 -1.99
N ASP A 387 33.36 -0.15 -2.36
CA ASP A 387 33.60 0.96 -1.44
C ASP A 387 32.31 1.59 -0.88
N ILE A 388 31.16 1.27 -1.48
CA ILE A 388 29.86 1.80 -1.03
C ILE A 388 29.04 0.74 -0.30
N LEU A 389 29.03 -0.49 -0.78
CA LEU A 389 28.09 -1.51 -0.29
C LEU A 389 28.45 -2.00 1.12
N PRO A 390 27.46 -2.31 1.97
CA PRO A 390 27.70 -2.94 3.27
C PRO A 390 28.11 -4.39 3.10
N ARG A 391 28.92 -4.89 4.04
CA ARG A 391 29.38 -6.29 4.06
C ARG A 391 28.25 -7.31 4.20
N SER A 392 27.13 -6.91 4.82
CA SER A 392 25.95 -7.75 5.06
C SER A 392 25.07 -7.98 3.84
N ILE A 393 25.42 -7.38 2.69
CA ILE A 393 24.58 -7.45 1.50
C ILE A 393 24.52 -8.88 0.96
N GLN A 394 23.30 -9.36 0.70
CA GLN A 394 23.03 -10.68 0.14
C GLN A 394 22.50 -10.59 -1.28
N ASN A 395 21.65 -9.59 -1.53
CA ASN A 395 20.96 -9.42 -2.81
C ASN A 395 21.13 -7.98 -3.28
N LEU A 396 21.81 -7.81 -4.41
CA LEU A 396 21.98 -6.53 -5.08
C LEU A 396 21.21 -6.51 -6.38
N TYR A 397 20.29 -5.56 -6.54
CA TYR A 397 19.58 -5.31 -7.78
C TYR A 397 19.90 -3.90 -8.27
N ILE A 398 20.60 -3.80 -9.39
CA ILE A 398 20.90 -2.52 -10.04
C ILE A 398 19.88 -2.27 -11.13
N THR A 399 19.09 -1.20 -10.97
CA THR A 399 18.14 -0.77 -12.00
C THR A 399 18.80 0.24 -12.95
N GLY A 400 18.45 0.15 -14.24
CA GLY A 400 18.85 1.11 -15.27
C GLY A 400 17.80 2.20 -15.53
N HIS A 401 16.91 2.50 -14.57
CA HIS A 401 15.66 3.28 -14.77
C HIS A 401 15.79 4.75 -15.27
N LEU A 402 16.88 5.12 -15.92
CA LEU A 402 17.16 6.45 -16.45
C LEU A 402 17.94 6.41 -17.79
N ASP A 403 17.98 5.26 -18.46
CA ASP A 403 18.60 5.06 -19.79
C ASP A 403 17.85 5.79 -20.91
N ASP A 404 16.55 6.00 -20.76
CA ASP A 404 15.72 6.82 -21.67
C ASP A 404 16.14 8.31 -21.73
N PHE A 405 17.10 8.74 -20.91
CA PHE A 405 17.52 10.14 -20.82
C PHE A 405 18.63 10.44 -21.83
N SER A 406 18.44 11.51 -22.60
CA SER A 406 19.36 11.89 -23.69
C SER A 406 20.80 12.22 -23.25
N ASN A 407 21.02 12.45 -21.95
CA ASN A 407 22.33 12.72 -21.35
C ASN A 407 22.78 11.58 -20.42
N TRP A 408 22.19 10.39 -20.51
CA TRP A 408 22.65 9.20 -19.80
C TRP A 408 24.08 8.85 -20.21
N GLU A 409 25.02 8.88 -19.26
CA GLU A 409 26.46 8.68 -19.54
C GLU A 409 26.93 7.23 -19.29
N TRP A 410 26.14 6.43 -18.58
CA TRP A 410 26.52 5.05 -18.26
C TRP A 410 26.31 4.14 -19.48
N THR A 411 27.37 3.48 -19.91
CA THR A 411 27.28 2.41 -20.91
C THR A 411 27.06 1.04 -20.26
N ALA A 412 26.69 0.05 -21.07
CA ALA A 412 26.68 -1.34 -20.63
C ALA A 412 28.07 -1.77 -20.12
N ASP A 413 29.13 -1.42 -20.85
CA ASP A 413 30.52 -1.71 -20.46
C ASP A 413 30.91 -1.13 -19.10
N ASP A 414 30.57 0.13 -18.82
CA ASP A 414 30.84 0.77 -17.53
C ASP A 414 30.13 0.00 -16.39
N THR A 415 28.89 -0.40 -16.63
CA THR A 415 28.09 -1.17 -15.67
C THR A 415 28.70 -2.55 -15.44
N LEU A 416 29.07 -3.26 -16.50
CA LEU A 416 29.69 -4.57 -16.42
C LEU A 416 31.06 -4.50 -15.74
N GLN A 417 31.83 -3.44 -15.95
CA GLN A 417 33.10 -3.19 -15.26
C GLN A 417 32.90 -3.07 -13.74
N GLN A 418 31.91 -2.30 -13.29
CA GLN A 418 31.57 -2.18 -11.87
C GLN A 418 31.16 -3.53 -11.26
N LEU A 419 30.35 -4.30 -11.99
CA LEU A 419 29.93 -5.64 -11.56
C LEU A 419 31.11 -6.62 -11.49
N ARG A 420 32.03 -6.61 -12.47
CA ARG A 420 33.24 -7.45 -12.46
C ARG A 420 34.14 -7.15 -11.25
N GLN A 421 34.29 -5.87 -10.90
CA GLN A 421 35.05 -5.46 -9.70
C GLN A 421 34.40 -6.00 -8.42
N LEU A 422 33.09 -5.83 -8.28
CA LEU A 422 32.33 -6.34 -7.12
C LEU A 422 32.51 -7.86 -6.94
N VAL A 423 32.45 -8.62 -8.04
CA VAL A 423 32.60 -10.09 -8.02
C VAL A 423 33.99 -10.50 -7.61
N THR A 424 35.00 -9.83 -8.14
CA THR A 424 36.39 -10.09 -7.79
C THR A 424 36.61 -9.86 -6.29
N ALA A 425 35.93 -8.87 -5.71
CA ALA A 425 35.96 -8.56 -4.28
C ALA A 425 34.99 -9.40 -3.42
N GLN A 426 34.08 -10.19 -4.01
CA GLN A 426 32.99 -10.85 -3.29
C GLN A 426 33.49 -11.70 -2.12
N LYS A 427 34.39 -12.66 -2.39
CA LYS A 427 34.84 -13.62 -1.37
C LYS A 427 35.50 -12.98 -0.15
N THR A 428 36.09 -11.79 -0.31
CA THR A 428 36.83 -11.11 0.76
C THR A 428 36.02 -10.00 1.43
N ARG A 429 35.19 -9.27 0.67
CA ARG A 429 34.42 -8.12 1.17
C ARG A 429 32.93 -8.40 1.40
N PHE A 430 32.34 -9.33 0.66
CA PHE A 430 30.90 -9.65 0.67
C PHE A 430 30.66 -11.17 0.76
N PRO A 431 31.04 -11.80 1.88
CA PRO A 431 30.95 -13.26 2.02
C PRO A 431 29.52 -13.78 1.91
N ASP A 432 28.53 -12.95 2.22
CA ASP A 432 27.11 -13.31 2.23
C ASP A 432 26.39 -12.94 0.92
N LEU A 433 27.08 -12.41 -0.10
CA LEU A 433 26.44 -12.03 -1.36
C LEU A 433 26.00 -13.28 -2.14
N GLU A 434 24.69 -13.45 -2.28
CA GLU A 434 24.00 -14.59 -2.91
C GLU A 434 23.54 -14.31 -4.34
N SER A 435 23.16 -13.07 -4.63
CA SER A 435 22.70 -12.69 -5.97
C SER A 435 23.04 -11.25 -6.32
N VAL A 436 23.34 -11.06 -7.61
CA VAL A 436 23.43 -9.75 -8.23
C VAL A 436 22.56 -9.79 -9.48
N THR A 437 21.62 -8.86 -9.58
CA THR A 437 20.69 -8.76 -10.69
C THR A 437 20.83 -7.37 -11.29
N THR A 438 20.80 -7.29 -12.61
CA THR A 438 20.78 -6.01 -13.31
C THR A 438 19.78 -6.07 -14.45
N ARG A 439 19.10 -4.94 -14.68
CA ARG A 439 18.21 -4.76 -15.81
C ARG A 439 18.97 -3.97 -16.87
N LEU A 440 19.77 -4.68 -17.67
CA LEU A 440 20.41 -4.16 -18.88
C LEU A 440 19.69 -4.79 -20.07
N GLU A 441 19.32 -3.98 -21.05
CA GLU A 441 18.56 -4.45 -22.23
C GLU A 441 19.44 -5.30 -23.19
N ASP A 442 20.77 -5.19 -23.10
CA ASP A 442 21.71 -5.99 -23.91
C ASP A 442 22.16 -7.28 -23.19
N LEU A 443 21.58 -8.40 -23.63
CA LEU A 443 21.65 -9.73 -22.99
C LEU A 443 22.86 -10.60 -23.37
N GLU A 444 23.59 -10.28 -24.46
CA GLU A 444 24.61 -11.20 -24.98
C GLU A 444 25.90 -11.24 -24.15
N GLU A 445 26.36 -10.11 -23.60
CA GLU A 445 27.59 -10.05 -22.79
C GLU A 445 27.42 -10.59 -21.36
N LEU A 446 26.19 -10.55 -20.82
CA LEU A 446 25.87 -11.16 -19.53
C LEU A 446 26.06 -12.69 -19.53
N LYS A 447 25.96 -13.34 -20.70
CA LYS A 447 26.20 -14.78 -20.83
C LYS A 447 27.67 -15.15 -20.59
N GLU A 448 28.62 -14.32 -21.02
CA GLU A 448 30.06 -14.54 -20.80
C GLU A 448 30.41 -14.39 -19.32
N ILE A 449 29.84 -13.39 -18.65
CA ILE A 449 30.01 -13.16 -17.21
C ILE A 449 29.42 -14.31 -16.38
N ARG A 450 28.24 -14.83 -16.76
CA ARG A 450 27.64 -16.01 -16.11
C ARG A 450 28.60 -17.21 -16.09
N SER A 451 29.40 -17.40 -17.13
CA SER A 451 30.34 -18.53 -17.22
C SER A 451 31.52 -18.42 -16.24
N THR A 452 31.87 -17.20 -15.82
CA THR A 452 32.95 -16.95 -14.85
C THR A 452 32.46 -17.00 -13.39
N TRP A 453 31.14 -16.90 -13.16
CA TRP A 453 30.50 -16.85 -11.84
C TRP A 453 30.11 -18.25 -11.34
N TYR A 454 31.04 -18.99 -10.74
CA TYR A 454 30.71 -20.24 -10.05
C TYR A 454 30.02 -19.95 -8.70
N GLY A 455 28.69 -20.06 -8.64
CA GLY A 455 27.91 -20.10 -7.39
C GLY A 455 27.00 -18.91 -7.08
N LEU A 456 27.05 -17.82 -7.86
CA LEU A 456 26.15 -16.66 -7.75
C LEU A 456 25.06 -16.73 -8.83
N ASN A 457 23.81 -16.46 -8.45
CA ASN A 457 22.71 -16.33 -9.43
C ASN A 457 22.75 -14.94 -10.08
N LEU A 458 23.30 -14.83 -11.29
CA LEU A 458 23.18 -13.62 -12.12
C LEU A 458 21.91 -13.73 -12.97
N LEU A 459 20.84 -13.07 -12.54
CA LEU A 459 19.56 -13.05 -13.27
C LEU A 459 19.47 -11.78 -14.13
N SER A 460 18.93 -11.94 -15.33
CA SER A 460 18.43 -10.85 -16.17
C SER A 460 16.92 -10.86 -16.03
N SER A 461 16.30 -9.75 -15.63
CA SER A 461 14.84 -9.69 -15.55
C SER A 461 14.27 -9.24 -16.89
N GLU A 462 13.67 -10.18 -17.62
CA GLU A 462 12.74 -9.84 -18.70
C GLU A 462 11.40 -9.49 -18.06
N ALA A 463 11.14 -8.19 -17.86
CA ALA A 463 9.85 -7.73 -17.37
C ALA A 463 9.39 -6.51 -18.17
N GLY A 464 8.55 -6.75 -19.17
CA GLY A 464 7.71 -5.72 -19.77
C GLY A 464 6.83 -5.08 -18.70
N PHE A 465 6.71 -3.76 -18.76
CA PHE A 465 5.76 -3.01 -17.95
C PHE A 465 4.34 -3.54 -18.18
N VAL A 466 3.63 -3.91 -17.11
CA VAL A 466 2.17 -4.15 -17.09
C VAL A 466 1.52 -3.15 -16.17
#